data_AF-A0A453PCN7-F1
#
_entry.id   AF-A0A453PCN7-F1
#
_cell.length_a   1.000
_cell.length_b   1.000
_cell.length_c   1.000
_cell.angle_alpha   90.00
_cell.angle_beta   90.00
_cell.angle_gamma   90.00
#
_symmetry.space_group_name_H-M   'P 1'
#
loop_
_entity.id
_entity.type
_entity.pdbx_description
1 polymer ?
#
loop_
_entity_poly.entity_id
_entity_poly.type
_entity_poly.pdbx_seq_one_letter_code
_entity_poly.pdbx_strand_id
1 'polypeptide(L)'
;KKKRPELTTIIADSSGGMKADDVAMKALNGIKSGRFIVPCNFEGAMLAIATSGLTPQSSPLIAFVEVIGAGLMRFVALCFQWNWFSTIENWYAKNKKHG
;
A
#
# COMPACT_ATOMS: atom_id res chain seq x y z
N LYS A 1 13.90 -22.29 0.97
CA LYS A 1 12.42 -22.41 0.81
C LYS A 1 11.91 -21.23 0.00
N LYS A 2 11.56 -21.40 -1.28
CA LYS A 2 10.88 -20.37 -2.08
C LYS A 2 9.43 -20.32 -1.59
N LYS A 3 9.18 -19.55 -0.51
CA LYS A 3 7.88 -19.50 0.20
C LYS A 3 6.80 -18.78 -0.61
N ARG A 4 7.18 -18.06 -1.67
CA ARG A 4 6.31 -17.15 -2.41
C ARG A 4 6.19 -17.59 -3.87
N PRO A 5 4.97 -17.70 -4.43
CA PRO A 5 4.78 -17.94 -5.86
C PRO A 5 5.46 -16.86 -6.70
N GLU A 6 5.87 -17.21 -7.93
CA GLU A 6 6.65 -16.31 -8.79
C GLU A 6 5.90 -15.02 -9.12
N LEU A 7 4.61 -15.13 -9.48
CA LEU A 7 3.75 -13.98 -9.73
C LEU A 7 3.67 -13.05 -8.50
N THR A 8 3.54 -13.61 -7.31
CA THR A 8 3.49 -12.82 -6.07
C THR A 8 4.84 -12.20 -5.74
N THR A 9 5.96 -12.76 -6.22
CA THR A 9 7.29 -12.16 -6.09
C THR A 9 7.42 -10.96 -7.02
N ILE A 10 6.99 -11.09 -8.28
CA ILE A 10 6.99 -9.99 -9.25
C ILE A 10 6.14 -8.80 -8.78
N ILE A 11 4.95 -9.06 -8.24
CA ILE A 11 4.07 -8.01 -7.68
C ILE A 11 4.68 -7.37 -6.43
N ALA A 12 5.44 -8.14 -5.65
CA ALA A 12 6.10 -7.60 -4.46
C ALA A 12 7.35 -6.79 -4.78
N ASP A 13 8.08 -7.17 -5.82
CA ASP A 13 9.25 -6.42 -6.29
C ASP A 13 8.84 -5.12 -6.97
N SER A 14 7.62 -5.04 -7.53
CA SER A 14 7.04 -3.77 -8.00
C SER A 14 6.48 -2.92 -6.86
N SER A 15 6.40 -3.46 -5.64
CA SER A 15 6.00 -2.77 -4.43
C SER A 15 7.23 -2.26 -3.66
N GLY A 16 7.14 -1.06 -3.10
CA GLY A 16 8.17 -0.51 -2.21
C GLY A 16 8.14 -1.17 -0.84
N GLY A 17 8.66 -2.40 -0.73
CA GLY A 17 8.70 -3.17 0.52
C GLY A 17 9.53 -2.50 1.63
N MET A 18 9.16 -2.73 2.90
CA MET A 18 9.92 -2.28 4.09
C MET A 18 10.55 -3.48 4.79
N LYS A 19 11.71 -3.29 5.41
CA LYS A 19 12.29 -4.31 6.29
C LYS A 19 11.45 -4.44 7.57
N ALA A 20 11.40 -5.65 8.13
CA ALA A 20 10.61 -5.94 9.31
C ALA A 20 11.01 -5.07 10.52
N ASP A 21 12.32 -4.84 10.71
CA ASP A 21 12.82 -4.00 11.81
C ASP A 21 12.37 -2.54 11.66
N ASP A 22 12.39 -2.01 10.43
CA ASP A 22 11.92 -0.65 10.13
C ASP A 22 10.42 -0.52 10.38
N VAL A 23 9.63 -1.55 10.01
CA VAL A 23 8.19 -1.60 10.31
C VAL A 23 7.96 -1.60 11.81
N ALA A 24 8.68 -2.44 12.56
CA ALA A 24 8.55 -2.56 14.00
C ALA A 24 8.89 -1.24 14.71
N MET A 25 9.99 -0.59 14.31
CA MET A 25 10.39 0.69 14.88
C MET A 25 9.41 1.81 14.53
N LYS A 26 8.89 1.85 13.29
CA LYS A 26 7.88 2.82 12.87
C LYS A 26 6.57 2.65 13.64
N ALA A 27 6.10 1.41 13.79
CA ALA A 27 4.90 1.09 14.56
C ALA A 27 5.06 1.49 16.04
N LEU A 28 6.18 1.13 16.67
CA LEU A 28 6.47 1.48 18.06
C LEU A 28 6.48 3.01 18.29
N ASN A 29 7.14 3.76 17.40
CA ASN A 29 7.18 5.22 17.48
C ASN A 29 5.81 5.85 17.25
N GLY A 30 5.03 5.30 16.31
CA GLY A 30 3.65 5.73 16.07
C GLY A 30 2.76 5.57 17.30
N ILE A 31 2.81 4.39 17.95
CA ILE A 31 2.08 4.10 19.19
C ILE A 31 2.50 5.07 20.30
N LYS A 32 3.81 5.29 20.51
CA LYS A 32 4.32 6.26 21.50
C LYS A 32 3.82 7.69 21.24
N SER A 33 3.63 8.07 19.97
CA SER A 33 3.11 9.38 19.57
C SER A 33 1.58 9.48 19.60
N GLY A 34 0.85 8.46 20.09
CA GLY A 34 -0.60 8.47 20.15
C GLY A 34 -1.28 8.36 18.78
N ARG A 35 -0.57 7.88 17.74
CA ARG A 35 -1.13 7.68 16.41
C ARG A 35 -1.82 6.31 16.33
N PHE A 36 -3.11 6.32 16.01
CA PHE A 36 -3.90 5.10 15.81
C PHE A 36 -3.64 4.42 14.46
N ILE A 37 -3.19 5.19 13.45
CA ILE A 37 -2.84 4.66 12.13
C ILE A 37 -1.40 5.01 11.81
N VAL A 38 -0.60 3.97 11.59
CA VAL A 38 0.82 4.08 11.28
C VAL A 38 1.08 3.48 9.90
N PRO A 39 1.01 4.28 8.83
CA PRO A 39 1.20 3.76 7.48
C PRO A 39 2.64 3.25 7.32
N CYS A 40 2.77 1.99 6.90
CA CYS A 40 4.04 1.37 6.56
C CYS A 40 4.18 1.38 5.04
N ASN A 41 5.24 2.02 4.53
CA ASN A 41 5.44 2.32 3.10
C ASN A 41 4.45 3.28 2.45
N PHE A 42 4.73 3.58 1.18
CA PHE A 42 3.89 4.41 0.31
C PHE A 42 2.51 3.79 0.09
N GLU A 43 2.42 2.49 -0.17
CA GLU A 43 1.14 1.80 -0.31
C GLU A 43 0.32 1.84 0.99
N GLY A 44 0.97 1.69 2.14
CA GLY A 44 0.29 1.84 3.43
C GLY A 44 -0.19 3.28 3.68
N ALA A 45 0.53 4.28 3.20
CA ALA A 45 0.11 5.68 3.27
C ALA A 45 -1.08 5.96 2.35
N MET A 46 -1.03 5.47 1.12
CA MET A 46 -2.14 5.56 0.15
C MET A 46 -3.39 4.87 0.70
N LEU A 47 -3.24 3.69 1.30
CA LEU A 47 -4.33 2.96 1.96
C LEU A 47 -4.89 3.74 3.15
N ALA A 48 -4.03 4.25 4.03
CA ALA A 48 -4.44 5.06 5.18
C ALA A 48 -5.28 6.28 4.75
N ILE A 49 -4.82 7.01 3.74
CA ILE A 49 -5.52 8.19 3.19
C ILE A 49 -6.86 7.78 2.57
N ALA A 50 -6.92 6.67 1.83
CA ALA A 50 -8.16 6.17 1.25
C ALA A 50 -9.20 5.75 2.31
N THR A 51 -8.75 5.33 3.50
CA THR A 51 -9.61 4.93 4.62
C THR A 51 -9.90 6.03 5.64
N SER A 52 -9.33 7.23 5.45
CA SER A 52 -9.31 8.35 6.42
C SER A 52 -10.69 8.75 6.97
N GLY A 53 -11.76 8.54 6.20
CA GLY A 53 -13.14 8.91 6.58
C GLY A 53 -13.70 8.23 7.85
N LEU A 54 -13.06 7.16 8.35
CA LEU A 54 -13.46 6.46 9.59
C LEU A 54 -12.35 6.47 10.67
N THR A 55 -11.26 7.19 10.43
CA THR A 55 -10.07 7.11 11.26
C THR A 55 -10.10 8.14 12.38
N PRO A 56 -9.58 7.84 13.59
CA PRO A 56 -9.54 8.81 14.68
C PRO A 56 -8.56 9.93 14.32
N GLN A 57 -9.06 11.04 13.76
CA GLN A 57 -8.22 12.20 13.48
C GLN A 57 -8.07 13.11 14.68
N SER A 58 -6.82 13.36 15.05
CA SER A 58 -6.45 14.21 16.18
C SER A 58 -6.40 15.69 15.83
N SER A 59 -6.53 16.05 14.54
CA SER A 59 -6.49 17.44 14.08
C SER A 59 -7.46 17.70 12.91
N PRO A 60 -8.30 18.75 12.97
CA PRO A 60 -9.20 19.14 11.89
C PRO A 60 -8.48 19.52 10.59
N LEU A 61 -7.28 20.10 10.68
CA LEU A 61 -6.47 20.47 9.51
C LEU A 61 -5.96 19.22 8.77
N ILE A 62 -5.55 18.20 9.52
CA ILE A 62 -5.15 16.91 8.94
C ILE A 62 -6.35 16.24 8.28
N ALA A 63 -7.51 16.22 8.94
CA ALA A 63 -8.74 15.69 8.36
C ALA A 63 -9.12 16.38 7.03
N PHE A 64 -9.00 17.70 6.95
CA PHE A 64 -9.26 18.45 5.71
C PHE A 64 -8.31 18.05 4.58
N VAL A 65 -7.00 18.00 4.86
CA VAL A 65 -5.99 17.58 3.88
C VAL A 65 -6.20 16.13 3.44
N GLU A 66 -6.56 15.24 4.35
CA GLU A 66 -6.86 13.85 4.04
C GLU A 66 -8.10 13.71 3.14
N VAL A 67 -9.18 14.45 3.42
CA VAL A 67 -10.41 14.41 2.61
C VAL A 67 -10.18 14.93 1.20
N ILE A 68 -9.49 16.07 1.05
CA ILE A 68 -9.16 16.63 -0.28
C ILE A 68 -8.16 15.73 -1.01
N GLY A 69 -7.18 15.19 -0.30
CA GLY A 69 -6.17 14.28 -0.84
C GLY A 69 -6.70 12.88 -1.17
N ALA A 70 -7.81 12.43 -0.56
CA ALA A 70 -8.36 11.09 -0.72
C ALA A 70 -8.76 10.80 -2.17
N GLY A 71 -9.37 11.77 -2.86
CA GLY A 71 -9.73 11.62 -4.27
C GLY A 71 -8.51 11.43 -5.18
N LEU A 72 -7.46 12.22 -4.97
CA LEU A 72 -6.20 12.11 -5.72
C LEU A 72 -5.48 10.80 -5.42
N MET A 73 -5.38 10.42 -4.14
CA MET A 73 -4.75 9.15 -3.75
C MET A 73 -5.53 7.94 -4.28
N ARG A 74 -6.86 8.04 -4.37
CA ARG A 74 -7.69 7.00 -5.01
C ARG A 74 -7.36 6.83 -6.48
N PHE A 75 -7.14 7.93 -7.21
CA PHE A 75 -6.72 7.87 -8.61
C PHE A 75 -5.34 7.22 -8.77
N VAL A 76 -4.36 7.64 -7.96
CA VAL A 76 -3.02 7.03 -7.95
C VAL A 76 -3.11 5.53 -7.65
N ALA A 77 -3.93 5.13 -6.67
CA ALA A 77 -4.16 3.73 -6.34
C ALA A 77 -4.69 2.93 -7.53
N LEU A 78 -5.62 3.48 -8.32
CA LEU A 78 -6.15 2.83 -9.52
C LEU A 78 -5.05 2.60 -10.57
N CYS A 79 -4.14 3.55 -10.76
CA CYS A 79 -3.00 3.38 -11.67
C CYS A 79 -2.07 2.23 -11.23
N PHE A 80 -1.77 2.14 -9.93
CA PHE A 80 -0.99 1.01 -9.38
C PHE A 80 -1.72 -0.32 -9.56
N GLN A 81 -3.02 -0.35 -9.26
CA GLN A 81 -3.85 -1.55 -9.44
C GLN A 81 -3.87 -2.00 -10.91
N TRP A 82 -4.02 -1.07 -11.86
CA TRP A 82 -3.96 -1.40 -13.29
C TRP A 82 -2.62 -2.00 -13.71
N ASN A 83 -1.51 -1.48 -13.19
CA ASN A 83 -0.19 -2.04 -13.44
C ASN A 83 -0.07 -3.49 -12.95
N TRP A 84 -0.59 -3.77 -11.76
CA TRP A 84 -0.63 -5.14 -11.22
C TRP A 84 -1.54 -6.07 -12.03
N PHE A 85 -2.75 -5.63 -12.40
CA PHE A 85 -3.65 -6.42 -13.24
C PHE A 85 -3.01 -6.73 -14.60
N SER A 86 -2.36 -5.75 -15.23
CA SER A 86 -1.62 -5.97 -16.49
C SER A 86 -0.47 -6.96 -16.32
N THR A 87 0.27 -6.88 -15.20
CA THR A 87 1.33 -7.85 -14.88
C THR A 87 0.79 -9.27 -14.73
N ILE A 88 -0.35 -9.42 -14.06
CA ILE A 88 -1.04 -10.71 -13.87
C ILE A 88 -1.49 -11.26 -15.23
N GLU A 89 -2.16 -10.45 -16.05
CA GLU A 89 -2.64 -10.84 -17.38
C GLU A 89 -1.48 -11.30 -18.28
N ASN A 90 -0.39 -10.53 -18.31
CA ASN A 90 0.82 -10.87 -19.05
C ASN A 90 1.46 -12.19 -18.57
N TRP A 91 1.45 -12.44 -17.26
CA TRP A 91 1.97 -13.69 -16.69
C TRP A 91 1.11 -14.89 -17.10
N TYR A 92 -0.22 -14.77 -17.05
CA TYR A 92 -1.13 -15.83 -17.53
C TYR A 92 -1.01 -16.07 -19.03
N ALA A 93 -0.90 -15.02 -19.85
CA ALA A 93 -0.71 -15.14 -21.30
C ALA A 93 0.60 -15.85 -21.66
N LYS A 94 1.68 -15.60 -20.91
CA LYS A 94 2.98 -16.29 -21.09
C LYS A 94 2.90 -17.76 -20.67
N ASN A 95 2.31 -18.06 -19.52
CA ASN A 95 2.23 -19.46 -19.05
C ASN A 95 1.25 -20.31 -19.88
N LYS A 96 0.18 -19.73 -20.43
CA LYS A 96 -0.73 -20.44 -21.34
C LYS A 96 -0.08 -20.77 -22.70
N LYS A 97 0.98 -20.06 -23.10
CA LYS A 97 1.78 -20.37 -24.31
C LYS A 97 2.81 -21.48 -24.11
N HIS A 98 3.10 -21.85 -22.87
CA HIS A 98 4.13 -22.84 -22.50
C HIS A 98 3.55 -24.12 -21.86
N GLY A 99 2.22 -24.25 -21.79
CA GLY A 99 1.50 -25.43 -21.31
C GLY A 99 0.84 -26.20 -22.44
#